data_AF-A0A0N4XKI3-F1
#
_entry.id   AF-A0A0N4XKI3-F1
#
_cell.length_a   1.000
_cell.length_b   1.000
_cell.length_c   1.000
_cell.angle_alpha   90.00
_cell.angle_beta   90.00
_cell.angle_gamma   90.00
#
_symmetry.space_group_name_H-M   'P 1'
#
loop_
_entity.id
_entity.type
_entity.pdbx_description
1 polymer ?
#
loop_
_entity_poly.entity_id
_entity_poly.type
_entity_poly.pdbx_seq_one_letter_code
_entity_poly.pdbx_strand_id
1 'polypeptide(L)'
;MHGLEPQTIESLKLLLKRNTPFVVALNKIDRLYGYESNPRKDVYQHLKSQPTNTQLEFKERYEKIVGEFAEQALNVCLSNQNKNVDEYISMVPTSAFLGDGIGNLMAYIVATTQKYHADKLSFCEELDATVMEVKSIPGLGTTIDVILVNGRLRVGDIIVITGTDGAIMTPIRELLMPQPLKELRVKVGLAYEGGQ
;
A
#
# COMPACT_ATOMS: atom_id res chain seq x y z
N MET A 1 -1.29 16.30 -12.16
CA MET A 1 -1.90 17.59 -11.78
C MET A 1 -0.97 18.44 -10.93
N HIS A 2 -0.39 17.92 -9.83
CA HIS A 2 0.47 18.73 -8.94
C HIS A 2 1.94 18.28 -8.88
N GLY A 3 2.35 17.29 -9.69
CA GLY A 3 3.75 16.80 -9.67
C GLY A 3 4.13 16.19 -8.31
N LEU A 4 5.42 16.25 -7.98
CA LEU A 4 5.94 15.91 -6.65
C LEU A 4 5.75 17.09 -5.69
N GLU A 5 5.00 16.86 -4.62
CA GLU A 5 4.85 17.81 -3.53
C GLU A 5 5.87 17.53 -2.41
N PRO A 6 6.14 18.48 -1.49
CA PRO A 6 7.11 18.28 -0.40
C PRO A 6 6.87 17.02 0.43
N GLN A 7 5.61 16.69 0.71
CA GLN A 7 5.23 15.47 1.43
C GLN A 7 5.56 14.19 0.65
N THR A 8 5.47 14.22 -0.68
CA THR A 8 5.88 13.12 -1.56
C THR A 8 7.39 12.91 -1.46
N ILE A 9 8.16 13.99 -1.49
CA ILE A 9 9.63 13.94 -1.37
C ILE A 9 10.05 13.37 -0.02
N GLU A 10 9.40 13.78 1.07
CA GLU A 10 9.66 13.22 2.41
C GLU A 10 9.35 11.72 2.47
N SER A 11 8.22 11.30 1.88
CA SER A 11 7.83 9.90 1.81
C SER A 11 8.85 9.06 1.02
N LEU A 12 9.32 9.58 -0.12
CA LEU A 12 10.37 8.92 -0.93
C LEU A 12 11.67 8.78 -0.14
N LYS A 13 12.12 9.84 0.55
CA LYS A 13 13.33 9.79 1.39
C LYS A 13 13.20 8.74 2.49
N LEU A 14 12.04 8.61 3.12
CA LEU A 14 11.80 7.60 4.15
C LEU A 14 11.89 6.18 3.58
N LEU A 15 11.27 5.93 2.42
CA LEU A 15 11.27 4.63 1.75
C LEU A 15 12.69 4.21 1.35
N LEU A 16 13.45 5.11 0.75
CA LEU A 16 14.84 4.87 0.34
C LEU A 16 15.75 4.63 1.54
N LYS A 17 15.61 5.44 2.60
CA LYS A 17 16.40 5.29 3.84
C LYS A 17 16.20 3.91 4.49
N ARG A 18 14.99 3.34 4.38
CA ARG A 18 14.65 2.02 4.92
C ARG A 18 14.78 0.89 3.89
N ASN A 19 15.28 1.19 2.69
CA ASN A 19 15.37 0.25 1.58
C ASN A 19 14.07 -0.55 1.36
N THR A 20 12.93 0.16 1.45
CA THR A 20 11.60 -0.45 1.39
C THR A 20 11.14 -0.46 -0.07
N PRO A 21 10.88 -1.62 -0.69
CA PRO A 21 10.37 -1.70 -2.05
C PRO A 21 9.02 -1.00 -2.18
N PHE A 22 8.81 -0.26 -3.27
CA PHE A 22 7.56 0.47 -3.51
C PHE A 22 7.24 0.61 -4.99
N VAL A 23 6.00 1.00 -5.28
CA VAL A 23 5.48 1.32 -6.61
C VAL A 23 4.78 2.68 -6.54
N VAL A 24 4.91 3.49 -7.58
CA VAL A 24 4.29 4.81 -7.64
C VAL A 24 2.96 4.73 -8.40
N ALA A 25 1.86 5.07 -7.75
CA ALA A 25 0.57 5.22 -8.42
C ALA A 25 0.43 6.64 -8.98
N LEU A 26 0.43 6.78 -10.30
CA LEU A 26 0.17 8.05 -10.98
C LEU A 26 -1.35 8.30 -11.03
N ASN A 27 -1.88 8.76 -9.90
CA ASN A 27 -3.32 8.89 -9.69
C ASN A 27 -3.92 10.11 -10.42
N LYS A 28 -5.25 10.09 -10.59
CA LYS A 28 -6.10 11.14 -11.19
C LYS A 28 -5.95 11.27 -12.70
N ILE A 29 -5.73 10.17 -13.41
CA ILE A 29 -5.73 10.18 -14.90
C ILE A 29 -7.10 10.56 -15.48
N ASP A 30 -8.17 10.36 -14.73
CA ASP A 30 -9.54 10.82 -15.04
C ASP A 30 -9.66 12.34 -15.22
N ARG A 31 -8.68 13.11 -14.76
CA ARG A 31 -8.65 14.57 -14.90
C ARG A 31 -7.96 15.08 -16.17
N LEU A 32 -7.50 14.19 -17.04
CA LEU A 32 -7.02 14.59 -18.37
C LEU A 32 -8.22 15.03 -19.21
N TYR A 33 -8.03 16.06 -20.03
CA TYR A 33 -9.12 16.60 -20.83
C TYR A 33 -9.53 15.58 -21.89
N GLY A 34 -10.83 15.27 -21.96
CA GLY A 34 -11.36 14.28 -22.89
C GLY A 34 -11.06 12.81 -22.50
N TYR A 35 -10.63 12.54 -21.27
CA TYR A 35 -10.42 11.17 -20.81
C TYR A 35 -11.74 10.40 -20.74
N GLU A 36 -11.79 9.26 -21.41
CA GLU A 36 -12.88 8.31 -21.33
C GLU A 36 -12.50 7.15 -20.42
N SER A 37 -13.31 6.81 -19.42
CA SER A 37 -12.99 5.73 -18.47
C SER A 37 -13.40 4.35 -18.96
N ASN A 38 -12.55 3.36 -18.69
CA ASN A 38 -12.89 1.95 -18.86
C ASN A 38 -12.15 1.08 -17.83
N PRO A 39 -12.71 0.91 -16.62
CA PRO A 39 -12.03 0.22 -15.52
C PRO A 39 -11.78 -1.27 -15.77
N ARG A 40 -12.46 -1.86 -16.76
CA ARG A 40 -12.32 -3.28 -17.12
C ARG A 40 -11.16 -3.54 -18.09
N LYS A 41 -10.55 -2.48 -18.63
CA LYS A 41 -9.47 -2.57 -19.60
C LYS A 41 -8.13 -2.34 -18.93
N ASP A 42 -7.09 -2.98 -19.46
CA ASP A 42 -5.71 -2.70 -19.10
C ASP A 42 -5.40 -1.21 -19.31
N VAL A 43 -4.87 -0.53 -18.28
CA VAL A 43 -4.67 0.93 -18.33
C VAL A 43 -3.68 1.35 -19.41
N TYR A 44 -2.68 0.52 -19.73
CA TYR A 44 -1.68 0.85 -20.76
C TYR A 44 -2.27 0.76 -22.16
N GLN A 45 -3.11 -0.25 -22.41
CA GLN A 45 -3.87 -0.35 -23.66
C GLN A 45 -4.96 0.73 -23.75
N HIS A 46 -5.59 1.06 -22.62
CA HIS A 46 -6.66 2.04 -22.57
C HIS A 46 -6.16 3.45 -22.83
N LEU A 47 -5.01 3.83 -22.25
CA LEU A 47 -4.34 5.10 -22.54
C LEU A 47 -4.01 5.25 -24.03
N LYS A 48 -3.62 4.17 -24.72
CA LYS A 48 -3.39 4.18 -26.18
C LYS A 48 -4.65 4.33 -27.02
N SER A 49 -5.82 3.99 -26.47
CA SER A 49 -7.12 4.17 -27.15
C SER A 49 -7.78 5.51 -26.88
N GLN A 50 -7.22 6.35 -25.99
CA GLN A 50 -7.74 7.69 -25.73
C GLN A 50 -7.62 8.61 -26.96
N PRO A 51 -8.36 9.72 -27.02
CA PRO A 51 -8.14 10.75 -28.04
C PRO A 51 -6.69 11.23 -28.06
N THR A 52 -6.16 11.57 -29.25
CA THR A 52 -4.75 11.99 -29.43
C THR A 52 -4.34 13.13 -28.51
N ASN A 53 -5.23 14.10 -28.28
CA ASN A 53 -4.98 15.22 -27.37
C ASN A 53 -4.76 14.74 -25.92
N THR A 54 -5.58 13.81 -25.46
CA THR A 54 -5.49 13.21 -24.11
C THR A 54 -4.21 12.37 -23.97
N GLN A 55 -3.81 11.64 -25.02
CA GLN A 55 -2.54 10.90 -25.04
C GLN A 55 -1.33 11.83 -24.92
N LEU A 56 -1.34 12.93 -25.67
CA LEU A 56 -0.28 13.92 -25.65
C LEU A 56 -0.20 14.61 -24.28
N GLU A 57 -1.34 15.02 -23.72
CA GLU A 57 -1.41 15.61 -22.38
C GLU A 57 -0.87 14.66 -21.30
N PHE A 58 -1.23 13.37 -21.37
CA PHE A 58 -0.67 12.36 -20.47
C PHE A 58 0.85 12.27 -20.62
N LYS A 59 1.35 12.21 -21.85
CA LYS A 59 2.79 12.10 -22.13
C LYS A 59 3.56 13.31 -21.59
N GLU A 60 3.10 14.52 -21.86
CA GLU A 60 3.73 15.77 -21.35
C GLU A 60 3.79 15.78 -19.83
N ARG A 61 2.69 15.39 -19.16
CA ARG A 61 2.64 15.32 -17.69
C ARG A 61 3.52 14.21 -17.14
N TYR A 62 3.60 13.07 -17.82
CA TYR A 62 4.46 11.97 -17.45
C TYR A 62 5.94 12.37 -17.56
N GLU A 63 6.36 12.98 -18.67
CA GLU A 63 7.74 13.46 -18.87
C GLU A 63 8.13 14.50 -17.83
N LYS A 64 7.22 15.41 -17.48
CA LYS A 64 7.43 16.35 -16.38
C LYS A 64 7.69 15.64 -15.05
N ILE A 65 6.87 14.65 -14.69
CA ILE A 65 7.05 13.87 -13.46
C ILE A 65 8.37 13.10 -13.48
N VAL A 66 8.74 12.50 -14.62
CA VAL A 66 10.05 11.83 -14.77
C VAL A 66 11.19 12.79 -14.51
N GLY A 67 11.11 14.04 -15.02
CA GLY A 67 12.07 15.09 -14.72
C GLY A 67 12.17 15.41 -13.23
N GLU A 68 11.03 15.59 -12.55
CA GLU A 68 10.97 15.86 -11.11
C GLU A 68 11.57 14.71 -10.26
N PHE A 69 11.38 13.45 -10.66
CA PHE A 69 12.03 12.30 -10.01
C PHE A 69 13.54 12.26 -10.29
N ALA A 70 13.97 12.62 -11.51
CA ALA A 70 15.39 12.68 -11.86
C ALA A 70 16.13 13.75 -11.04
N GLU A 71 15.49 14.88 -10.71
CA GLU A 71 16.02 15.89 -9.78
C GLU A 71 16.25 15.33 -8.37
N GLN A 72 15.48 14.32 -7.95
CA GLN A 72 15.70 13.58 -6.70
C GLN A 72 16.69 12.40 -6.86
N ALA A 73 17.39 12.31 -7.99
CA ALA A 73 18.29 11.21 -8.36
C ALA A 73 17.60 9.84 -8.41
N LEU A 74 16.32 9.82 -8.78
CA LEU A 74 15.52 8.60 -8.91
C LEU A 74 15.12 8.36 -10.38
N ASN A 75 15.42 7.16 -10.87
CA ASN A 75 14.97 6.74 -12.18
C ASN A 75 13.59 6.09 -12.06
N VAL A 76 12.67 6.53 -12.91
CA VAL A 76 11.28 6.07 -12.91
C VAL A 76 10.86 5.67 -14.32
N CYS A 77 10.02 4.64 -14.44
CA CYS A 77 9.42 4.27 -15.72
C CYS A 77 8.05 3.64 -15.53
N LEU A 78 7.23 3.57 -16.59
CA LEU A 78 5.96 2.86 -16.52
C LEU A 78 6.18 1.37 -16.26
N SER A 79 5.33 0.75 -15.44
CA SER A 79 5.56 -0.62 -14.96
C SER A 79 5.55 -1.66 -16.08
N ASN A 80 4.92 -1.37 -17.22
CA ASN A 80 4.92 -2.23 -18.41
C ASN A 80 6.18 -2.10 -19.29
N GLN A 81 6.99 -1.07 -19.05
CA GLN A 81 8.25 -0.80 -19.78
C GLN A 81 9.47 -1.12 -18.92
N ASN A 82 9.30 -1.29 -17.62
CA ASN A 82 10.39 -1.56 -16.70
C ASN A 82 10.98 -2.97 -16.91
N LYS A 83 12.25 -3.04 -17.34
CA LYS A 83 13.01 -4.29 -17.46
C LYS A 83 13.92 -4.55 -16.26
N ASN A 84 14.29 -3.50 -15.52
CA ASN A 84 15.21 -3.58 -14.40
C ASN A 84 14.64 -2.85 -13.19
N VAL A 85 14.00 -3.61 -12.30
CA VAL A 85 13.34 -3.08 -11.09
C VAL A 85 14.32 -2.63 -10.01
N ASP A 86 15.59 -3.00 -10.10
CA ASP A 86 16.63 -2.58 -9.16
C ASP A 86 17.14 -1.17 -9.49
N GLU A 87 17.11 -0.79 -10.76
CA GLU A 87 17.55 0.53 -11.25
C GLU A 87 16.39 1.53 -11.39
N TYR A 88 15.20 1.05 -11.75
CA TYR A 88 14.05 1.90 -12.05
C TYR A 88 12.87 1.60 -11.13
N ILE A 89 12.29 2.66 -10.58
CA ILE A 89 11.02 2.62 -9.86
C ILE A 89 9.86 2.56 -10.86
N SER A 90 8.98 1.57 -10.68
CA SER A 90 7.80 1.40 -11.52
C SER A 90 6.68 2.38 -11.18
N MET A 91 6.04 2.91 -12.22
CA MET A 91 4.86 3.76 -12.15
C MET A 91 3.65 3.09 -12.78
N VAL A 92 2.50 3.15 -12.11
CA VAL A 92 1.22 2.65 -12.63
C VAL A 92 0.23 3.80 -12.73
N PRO A 93 -0.28 4.14 -13.93
CA PRO A 93 -1.36 5.12 -14.09
C PRO A 93 -2.65 4.62 -13.45
N THR A 94 -3.31 5.45 -12.64
CA THR A 94 -4.55 5.07 -11.96
C THR A 94 -5.58 6.20 -11.88
N SER A 95 -6.86 5.80 -11.81
CA SER A 95 -7.94 6.65 -11.31
C SER A 95 -8.55 5.96 -10.10
N ALA A 96 -8.27 6.50 -8.90
CA ALA A 96 -8.91 5.99 -7.69
C ALA A 96 -10.44 6.24 -7.67
N PHE A 97 -10.92 7.23 -8.43
CA PHE A 97 -12.34 7.59 -8.48
C PHE A 97 -13.13 6.68 -9.44
N LEU A 98 -12.59 6.44 -10.64
CA LEU A 98 -13.27 5.65 -11.67
C LEU A 98 -12.86 4.17 -11.65
N GLY A 99 -11.72 3.85 -11.06
CA GLY A 99 -11.21 2.48 -10.92
C GLY A 99 -10.23 2.05 -12.02
N ASP A 100 -9.99 2.88 -13.03
CA ASP A 100 -8.99 2.62 -14.07
C ASP A 100 -7.60 2.36 -13.46
N GLY A 101 -6.93 1.31 -13.92
CA GLY A 101 -5.57 0.97 -13.49
C GLY A 101 -5.42 0.38 -12.09
N ILE A 102 -6.49 0.30 -11.27
CA ILE A 102 -6.43 -0.37 -9.96
C ILE A 102 -6.09 -1.86 -10.12
N GLY A 103 -6.69 -2.53 -11.10
CA GLY A 103 -6.34 -3.91 -11.43
C GLY A 103 -4.87 -4.08 -11.85
N ASN A 104 -4.33 -3.13 -12.61
CA ASN A 104 -2.92 -3.11 -12.99
C ASN A 104 -1.98 -2.93 -11.79
N LEU A 105 -2.34 -2.01 -10.87
CA LEU A 105 -1.56 -1.76 -9.66
C LEU A 105 -1.53 -3.00 -8.77
N MET A 106 -2.69 -3.61 -8.53
CA MET A 106 -2.81 -4.85 -7.75
C MET A 106 -2.02 -6.00 -8.40
N ALA A 107 -2.16 -6.19 -9.71
CA ALA A 107 -1.42 -7.21 -10.44
C ALA A 107 0.10 -6.99 -10.33
N TYR A 108 0.57 -5.74 -10.43
CA TYR A 108 1.98 -5.41 -10.27
C TYR A 108 2.48 -5.76 -8.86
N ILE A 109 1.74 -5.40 -7.81
CA ILE A 109 2.09 -5.71 -6.42
C ILE A 109 2.20 -7.22 -6.24
N VAL A 110 1.17 -7.98 -6.62
CA VAL A 110 1.14 -9.45 -6.48
C VAL A 110 2.29 -10.11 -7.24
N ALA A 111 2.53 -9.71 -8.49
CA ALA A 111 3.62 -10.28 -9.29
C ALA A 111 5.00 -9.98 -8.69
N THR A 112 5.20 -8.76 -8.19
CA THR A 112 6.48 -8.33 -7.61
C THR A 112 6.74 -9.02 -6.27
N THR A 113 5.72 -9.07 -5.39
CA THR A 113 5.86 -9.75 -4.09
C THR A 113 6.10 -11.24 -4.27
N GLN A 114 5.38 -11.90 -5.18
CA GLN A 114 5.58 -13.32 -5.45
C GLN A 114 6.96 -13.62 -6.06
N LYS A 115 7.50 -12.73 -6.90
CA LYS A 115 8.78 -12.96 -7.57
C LYS A 115 9.98 -12.66 -6.67
N TYR A 116 9.95 -11.58 -5.91
CA TYR A 116 11.12 -11.06 -5.18
C TYR A 116 11.02 -11.17 -3.66
N HIS A 117 9.83 -11.42 -3.11
CA HIS A 117 9.59 -11.42 -1.67
C HIS A 117 8.90 -12.70 -1.17
N ALA A 118 8.84 -13.75 -1.97
CA ALA A 118 8.27 -15.04 -1.57
C ALA A 118 8.91 -15.57 -0.28
N ASP A 119 10.24 -15.49 -0.17
CA ASP A 119 10.96 -15.97 1.02
C ASP A 119 10.60 -15.17 2.27
N LYS A 120 10.44 -13.84 2.14
CA LYS A 120 10.04 -12.96 3.25
C LYS A 120 8.58 -13.15 3.67
N LEU A 121 7.74 -13.64 2.76
CA LEU A 121 6.32 -13.92 2.99
C LEU A 121 6.08 -15.39 3.38
N SER A 122 7.13 -16.22 3.41
CA SER A 122 7.02 -17.61 3.78
C SER A 122 6.67 -17.74 5.26
N PHE A 123 5.78 -18.69 5.57
CA PHE A 123 5.34 -18.93 6.93
C PHE A 123 6.49 -19.47 7.79
N CYS A 124 6.64 -18.90 8.98
CA CYS A 124 7.51 -19.33 10.05
C CYS A 124 6.66 -19.50 11.33
N GLU A 125 7.00 -20.48 12.16
CA GLU A 125 6.34 -20.65 13.46
C GLU A 125 6.81 -19.60 14.50
N GLU A 126 7.92 -18.90 14.25
CA GLU A 126 8.39 -17.81 15.11
C GLU A 126 7.44 -16.60 15.01
N LEU A 127 6.97 -16.14 16.17
CA LEU A 127 6.07 -15.00 16.28
C LEU A 127 6.83 -13.70 15.97
N ASP A 128 6.44 -13.06 14.88
CA ASP A 128 6.86 -11.70 14.53
C ASP A 128 5.62 -10.80 14.52
N ALA A 129 5.50 -9.96 15.55
CA ALA A 129 4.37 -9.06 15.72
C ALA A 129 4.83 -7.71 16.28
N THR A 130 4.36 -6.62 15.69
CA THR A 130 4.69 -5.25 16.11
C THR A 130 3.46 -4.51 16.61
N VAL A 131 3.57 -3.91 17.80
CA VAL A 131 2.53 -3.05 18.36
C VAL A 131 2.46 -1.74 17.58
N MET A 132 1.28 -1.41 17.07
CA MET A 132 1.03 -0.18 16.31
C MET A 132 0.48 0.94 17.19
N GLU A 133 -0.56 0.64 17.97
CA GLU A 133 -1.26 1.63 18.76
C GLU A 133 -1.85 0.98 20.01
N VAL A 134 -1.90 1.76 21.09
CA VAL A 134 -2.62 1.40 22.32
C VAL A 134 -3.76 2.38 22.48
N LYS A 135 -4.99 1.86 22.51
CA LYS A 135 -6.20 2.68 22.57
C LYS A 135 -7.20 2.12 23.58
N SER A 136 -8.13 2.96 24.03
CA SER A 136 -9.22 2.54 24.93
C SER A 136 -10.51 2.39 24.13
N ILE A 137 -11.10 1.20 24.15
CA ILE A 137 -12.38 0.92 23.48
C ILE A 137 -13.47 0.72 24.56
N PRO A 138 -14.59 1.46 24.49
CA PRO A 138 -15.71 1.28 25.41
C PRO A 138 -16.19 -0.18 25.43
N GLY A 139 -16.31 -0.76 26.63
CA GLY A 139 -16.72 -2.16 26.84
C GLY A 139 -15.57 -3.17 26.86
N LEU A 140 -14.43 -2.87 26.22
CA LEU A 140 -13.27 -3.78 26.15
C LEU A 140 -12.08 -3.29 27.01
N GLY A 141 -12.08 -2.01 27.38
CA GLY A 141 -10.97 -1.38 28.11
C GLY A 141 -9.81 -1.05 27.17
N THR A 142 -8.58 -1.18 27.66
CA THR A 142 -7.38 -0.90 26.87
C THR A 142 -7.10 -2.06 25.90
N THR A 143 -7.07 -1.74 24.61
CA THR A 143 -6.77 -2.66 23.52
C THR A 143 -5.49 -2.27 22.81
N ILE A 144 -4.82 -3.24 22.20
CA ILE A 144 -3.57 -3.06 21.48
C ILE A 144 -3.79 -3.47 20.03
N ASP A 145 -3.54 -2.55 19.10
CA ASP A 145 -3.52 -2.84 17.68
C ASP A 145 -2.13 -3.37 17.33
N VAL A 146 -2.06 -4.55 16.72
CA VAL A 146 -0.81 -5.25 16.41
C VAL A 146 -0.81 -5.62 14.93
N ILE A 147 0.32 -5.43 14.25
CA ILE A 147 0.58 -6.05 12.94
C ILE A 147 1.28 -7.37 13.19
N LEU A 148 0.61 -8.47 12.84
CA LEU A 148 1.19 -9.81 12.82
C LEU A 148 1.84 -10.06 11.45
N VAL A 149 3.16 -10.22 11.44
CA VAL A 149 3.95 -10.49 10.23
C VAL A 149 4.15 -12.00 10.06
N ASN A 150 4.47 -12.71 11.14
CA ASN A 150 4.68 -14.16 11.11
C ASN A 150 4.30 -14.85 12.43
N GLY A 151 4.18 -16.17 12.40
CA GLY A 151 3.77 -16.98 13.54
C GLY A 151 2.26 -16.95 13.78
N ARG A 152 1.85 -17.25 15.01
CA ARG A 152 0.44 -17.40 15.39
C ARG A 152 0.20 -16.81 16.78
N LEU A 153 -0.98 -16.23 16.97
CA LEU A 153 -1.49 -15.80 18.26
C LEU A 153 -2.79 -16.54 18.54
N ARG A 154 -2.99 -16.96 19.79
CA ARG A 154 -4.23 -17.60 20.24
C ARG A 154 -4.75 -16.92 21.50
N VAL A 155 -6.07 -16.93 21.63
CA VAL A 155 -6.71 -16.57 22.90
C VAL A 155 -6.18 -17.48 24.01
N GLY A 156 -5.75 -16.88 25.12
CA GLY A 156 -5.12 -17.56 26.25
C GLY A 156 -3.58 -17.53 26.23
N ASP A 157 -2.94 -17.22 25.09
CA ASP A 157 -1.47 -17.11 25.04
C ASP A 157 -0.99 -15.99 25.96
N ILE A 158 0.10 -16.23 26.69
CA ILE A 158 0.74 -15.20 27.52
C ILE A 158 1.68 -14.40 26.65
N ILE A 159 1.39 -13.10 26.50
CA ILE A 159 2.26 -12.16 25.81
C ILE A 159 3.05 -11.32 26.79
N VAL A 160 4.27 -10.94 26.36
CA VAL A 160 5.13 -10.00 27.09
C VAL A 160 5.29 -8.76 26.24
N ILE A 161 4.86 -7.62 26.75
CA ILE A 161 4.94 -6.32 26.08
C ILE A 161 5.70 -5.33 26.94
N THR A 162 6.33 -4.34 26.31
CA THR A 162 7.04 -3.29 27.03
C THR A 162 6.09 -2.13 27.32
N GLY A 163 5.88 -1.80 28.58
CA GLY A 163 5.16 -0.61 29.04
C GLY A 163 6.12 0.48 29.52
N THR A 164 5.56 1.61 29.95
CA THR A 164 6.33 2.74 30.52
C THR A 164 7.04 2.38 31.82
N ASP A 165 6.40 1.56 32.65
CA ASP A 165 6.89 1.20 33.99
C ASP A 165 7.59 -0.16 34.03
N GLY A 166 7.81 -0.79 32.86
CA GLY A 166 8.47 -2.08 32.74
C GLY A 166 7.72 -3.06 31.85
N ALA A 167 8.16 -4.32 31.87
CA ALA A 167 7.52 -5.40 31.12
C ALA A 167 6.16 -5.77 31.73
N ILE A 168 5.15 -5.91 30.87
CA ILE A 168 3.81 -6.35 31.23
C ILE A 168 3.61 -7.75 30.66
N MET A 169 3.26 -8.70 31.52
CA MET A 169 2.91 -10.06 31.13
C MET A 169 1.40 -10.24 31.32
N THR A 170 0.68 -10.60 30.26
CA THR A 170 -0.78 -10.77 30.33
C THR A 170 -1.24 -11.85 29.35
N PRO A 171 -2.26 -12.67 29.69
CA PRO A 171 -2.90 -13.53 28.71
C PRO A 171 -3.73 -12.70 27.70
N ILE A 172 -3.77 -13.17 26.45
CA ILE A 172 -4.69 -12.65 25.43
C ILE A 172 -6.11 -13.05 25.81
N ARG A 173 -6.98 -12.06 26.05
CA ARG A 173 -8.40 -12.30 26.37
C ARG A 173 -9.23 -12.58 25.14
N GLU A 174 -9.07 -11.76 24.11
CA GLU A 174 -9.85 -11.80 22.87
C GLU A 174 -8.97 -11.30 21.72
N LEU A 175 -9.17 -11.85 20.52
CA LEU A 175 -8.59 -11.36 19.27
C LEU A 175 -9.72 -10.75 18.43
N LEU A 176 -9.51 -9.51 18.00
CA LEU A 176 -10.53 -8.70 17.34
C LEU A 176 -10.03 -8.32 15.96
N MET A 177 -10.87 -8.56 14.95
CA MET A 177 -10.58 -8.20 13.57
C MET A 177 -11.53 -7.12 13.07
N PRO A 178 -11.08 -6.24 12.17
CA PRO A 178 -11.99 -5.38 11.42
C PRO A 178 -12.99 -6.26 10.65
N GLN A 179 -14.24 -5.81 10.56
CA GLN A 179 -15.20 -6.46 9.68
C GLN A 179 -14.66 -6.52 8.23
N PRO A 180 -14.94 -7.60 7.49
CA PRO A 180 -14.52 -7.70 6.10
C PRO A 180 -14.91 -6.43 5.32
N LEU A 181 -13.96 -5.89 4.55
CA LEU A 181 -14.14 -4.69 3.72
C LEU A 181 -14.42 -3.38 4.49
N LYS A 182 -14.15 -3.32 5.79
CA LYS A 182 -14.25 -2.07 6.58
C LYS A 182 -12.93 -1.75 7.28
N GLU A 183 -12.57 -0.47 7.27
CA GLU A 183 -11.38 0.03 7.97
C GLU A 183 -11.68 0.29 9.45
N LEU A 184 -10.71 0.01 10.33
CA LEU A 184 -10.77 0.27 11.78
C LEU A 184 -11.08 1.72 12.16
N ARG A 185 -10.82 2.68 11.26
CA ARG A 185 -11.07 4.12 11.49
C ARG A 185 -12.54 4.52 11.34
N VAL A 186 -13.36 3.68 10.72
CA VAL A 186 -14.81 3.86 10.68
C VAL A 186 -15.37 3.26 11.96
N LYS A 187 -16.09 4.06 12.77
CA LYS A 187 -16.75 3.61 14.02
C LYS A 187 -17.74 2.48 13.71
N VAL A 188 -17.28 1.23 13.65
CA VAL A 188 -18.10 0.05 13.40
C VAL A 188 -17.55 -1.11 14.23
N GLY A 189 -18.47 -1.98 14.70
CA GLY A 189 -18.18 -3.07 15.61
C GLY A 189 -17.10 -4.02 15.11
N LEU A 190 -16.27 -4.48 16.05
CA LEU A 190 -15.25 -5.50 15.83
C LEU A 190 -15.91 -6.87 15.67
N ALA A 191 -15.36 -7.72 14.82
CA ALA A 191 -15.78 -9.11 14.70
C ALA A 191 -14.85 -10.00 15.54
N TYR A 192 -15.43 -11.01 16.19
CA TYR A 192 -14.68 -12.08 16.83
C TYR A 192 -14.12 -13.02 15.78
N GLU A 193 -12.88 -13.47 15.99
CA GLU A 193 -12.30 -14.54 15.18
C GLU A 193 -13.06 -15.84 15.45
N GLY A 194 -13.88 -16.30 14.48
CA GLY A 194 -14.65 -17.55 14.55
C GLY A 194 -16.16 -17.43 14.82
N GLY A 195 -16.76 -16.24 14.78
CA GLY A 195 -18.21 -16.07 14.83
C GLY A 195 -18.86 -16.12 13.44
N GLN A 196 -19.84 -17.00 13.24
CA GLN A 196 -20.86 -16.85 12.19
C GLN A 196 -21.65 -15.54 12.37
#